data_AF-A0A8T6N501-F1
#
_entry.id   AF-A0A8T6N501-F1
#
_cell.length_a   1.000
_cell.length_b   1.000
_cell.length_c   1.000
_cell.angle_alpha   90.00
_cell.angle_beta   90.00
_cell.angle_gamma   90.00
#
_symmetry.space_group_name_H-M   'P 1'
#
loop_
_entity.id
_entity.type
_entity.pdbx_description
1 polymer ?
#
loop_
_entity_poly.entity_id
_entity_poly.type
_entity_poly.pdbx_seq_one_letter_code
_entity_poly.pdbx_strand_id
1 'polypeptide(L)'
;MSDQNKALTPELSRSATRLNHRKLRSAPWNHQGKHPGSPIVWRLFRLMVILGHKIIFRRSKSDKVPPVDGGRISVSTHINGLVDPLVIVNSQERRFTALGRHDLVTRPLIGWWCRALGIQPILRRVEMTEGITDSEFAKFINQRSMLTVSN
;
A
#
# COMPACT_ATOMS: atom_id res chain seq x y z
N MET A 1 30.17 -10.62 -14.84
CA MET A 1 28.70 -10.36 -14.77
C MET A 1 28.10 -10.47 -13.37
N SER A 2 28.87 -10.80 -12.31
CA SER A 2 28.36 -10.88 -10.92
C SER A 2 28.35 -9.54 -10.17
N ASP A 3 29.30 -8.64 -10.42
CA ASP A 3 29.45 -7.41 -9.61
C ASP A 3 28.50 -6.26 -9.98
N GLN A 4 28.12 -6.13 -11.26
CA GLN A 4 27.16 -5.10 -11.67
C GLN A 4 25.75 -5.33 -11.09
N ASN A 5 25.38 -6.60 -10.84
CA ASN A 5 24.07 -6.92 -10.25
C ASN A 5 24.01 -6.59 -8.75
N LYS A 6 25.14 -6.64 -8.03
CA LYS A 6 25.22 -6.31 -6.60
C LYS A 6 25.05 -4.80 -6.35
N ALA A 7 25.53 -3.97 -7.26
CA ALA A 7 25.39 -2.51 -7.18
C ALA A 7 23.94 -2.03 -7.43
N LEU A 8 23.09 -2.85 -8.05
CA LEU A 8 21.71 -2.51 -8.41
C LEU A 8 20.66 -3.08 -7.45
N THR A 9 21.04 -3.96 -6.52
CA THR A 9 20.13 -4.48 -5.50
C THR A 9 19.95 -3.46 -4.38
N PRO A 10 18.75 -2.90 -4.17
CA PRO A 10 18.52 -1.96 -3.08
C PRO A 10 18.74 -2.66 -1.74
N GLU A 11 19.55 -2.03 -0.87
CA GLU A 11 19.81 -2.55 0.47
C GLU A 11 18.50 -2.77 1.24
N LEU A 12 18.40 -3.95 1.86
CA LEU A 12 17.25 -4.28 2.69
C LEU A 12 17.38 -3.59 4.04
N SER A 13 16.32 -2.88 4.44
CA SER A 13 16.23 -2.40 5.81
C SER A 13 16.20 -3.61 6.77
N ARG A 14 16.73 -3.45 7.99
CA ARG A 14 16.68 -4.48 9.05
C ARG A 14 15.26 -5.02 9.30
N SER A 15 14.23 -4.23 8.99
CA SER A 15 12.83 -4.63 9.08
C SER A 15 12.38 -5.48 7.90
N ALA A 16 12.89 -5.23 6.69
CA ALA A 16 12.57 -6.00 5.50
C ALA A 16 13.12 -7.44 5.58
N THR A 17 14.22 -7.64 6.29
CA THR A 17 14.80 -8.96 6.60
C THR A 17 13.91 -9.81 7.51
N ARG A 18 12.99 -9.19 8.27
CA ARG A 18 12.13 -9.89 9.24
C ARG A 18 10.74 -10.11 8.66
N LEU A 19 10.55 -11.25 8.00
CA LEU A 19 9.24 -11.63 7.47
C LEU A 19 8.29 -12.10 8.59
N ASN A 20 7.05 -11.62 8.59
CA ASN A 20 6.01 -12.12 9.49
C ASN A 20 4.88 -12.76 8.69
N HIS A 21 5.03 -14.05 8.37
CA HIS A 21 4.06 -14.82 7.58
C HIS A 21 2.65 -14.74 8.14
N ARG A 22 2.48 -14.84 9.47
CA ARG A 22 1.16 -14.79 10.13
C ARG A 22 0.44 -13.48 9.83
N LYS A 23 1.13 -12.35 9.99
CA LYS A 23 0.55 -11.02 9.73
C LYS A 23 0.30 -10.74 8.26
N LEU A 24 1.11 -11.30 7.35
CA LEU A 24 0.89 -11.19 5.91
C LEU A 24 -0.35 -11.97 5.47
N ARG A 25 -0.53 -13.20 6.01
CA ARG A 25 -1.74 -13.99 5.77
C ARG A 25 -2.99 -13.30 6.32
N SER A 26 -2.88 -12.66 7.49
CA SER A 26 -4.00 -11.97 8.14
C SER A 26 -4.38 -10.62 7.55
N ALA A 27 -3.66 -10.10 6.54
CA ALA A 27 -4.09 -8.89 5.84
C ALA A 27 -5.44 -9.17 5.16
N PRO A 28 -6.48 -8.33 5.34
CA PRO A 28 -7.78 -8.57 4.73
C PRO A 28 -7.69 -8.40 3.22
N TRP A 29 -8.34 -9.30 2.49
CA TRP A 29 -8.35 -9.34 1.03
C TRP A 29 -9.75 -9.77 0.55
N ASN A 30 -10.11 -9.42 -0.69
CA ASN A 30 -11.42 -9.74 -1.25
C ASN A 30 -11.37 -9.76 -2.78
N HIS A 31 -11.81 -10.85 -3.39
CA HIS A 31 -11.83 -11.03 -4.85
C HIS A 31 -13.20 -10.76 -5.50
N GLN A 32 -14.21 -10.37 -4.71
CA GLN A 32 -15.58 -10.13 -5.16
C GLN A 32 -15.87 -8.64 -5.41
N GLY A 33 -14.84 -7.79 -5.50
CA GLY A 33 -14.98 -6.34 -5.72
C GLY A 33 -15.42 -5.52 -4.50
N LYS A 34 -15.60 -6.15 -3.32
CA LYS A 34 -15.84 -5.40 -2.08
C LYS A 34 -14.51 -4.94 -1.47
N HIS A 35 -14.43 -3.67 -1.12
CA HIS A 35 -13.24 -3.12 -0.48
C HIS A 35 -12.91 -3.85 0.85
N PRO A 36 -11.67 -4.38 1.02
CA PRO A 36 -11.31 -5.25 2.15
C PRO A 36 -11.11 -4.50 3.48
N GLY A 37 -10.83 -3.19 3.43
CA GLY A 37 -10.65 -2.35 4.61
C GLY A 37 -11.96 -1.93 5.30
N SER A 38 -11.85 -1.61 6.60
CA SER A 38 -12.96 -1.19 7.45
C SER A 38 -13.51 0.19 7.07
N PRO A 39 -14.85 0.35 6.88
CA PRO A 39 -15.46 1.65 6.62
C PRO A 39 -15.26 2.67 7.75
N ILE A 40 -15.20 2.22 9.01
CA ILE A 40 -15.03 3.09 10.18
C ILE A 40 -13.61 3.66 10.19
N VAL A 41 -12.62 2.79 10.00
CA VAL A 41 -11.21 3.20 9.95
C VAL A 41 -10.96 4.11 8.75
N TRP A 42 -11.60 3.85 7.61
CA TRP A 42 -11.57 4.76 6.47
C TRP A 42 -12.09 6.16 6.80
N ARG A 43 -13.25 6.27 7.47
CA ARG A 43 -13.81 7.58 7.85
C ARG A 43 -12.86 8.35 8.78
N LEU A 44 -12.27 7.66 9.75
CA LEU A 44 -11.27 8.25 10.65
C LEU A 44 -10.03 8.72 9.89
N PHE A 45 -9.50 7.87 9.01
CA PHE A 45 -8.34 8.20 8.17
C PHE A 45 -8.65 9.40 7.25
N ARG A 46 -9.83 9.43 6.64
CA ARG A 46 -10.27 10.54 5.77
C ARG A 46 -10.34 11.86 6.54
N LEU A 47 -10.82 11.84 7.79
CA LEU A 47 -10.80 13.03 8.65
C LEU A 47 -9.38 13.52 8.90
N MET A 48 -8.44 12.61 9.22
CA MET A 48 -7.02 12.95 9.41
C MET A 48 -6.40 13.55 8.14
N VAL A 49 -6.71 13.00 6.97
CA VAL A 49 -6.23 13.50 5.67
C VAL A 49 -6.76 14.91 5.40
N ILE A 50 -8.07 15.15 5.60
CA ILE A 50 -8.67 16.47 5.40
C ILE A 50 -8.03 17.50 6.33
N LEU A 51 -7.82 17.15 7.61
CA LEU A 51 -7.18 18.02 8.58
C LEU A 51 -5.72 18.31 8.20
N GLY A 52 -4.94 17.27 7.90
CA GLY A 52 -3.54 17.41 7.50
C GLY A 52 -3.38 18.27 6.24
N HIS A 53 -4.26 18.08 5.26
CA HIS A 53 -4.27 18.88 4.04
C HIS A 53 -4.55 20.35 4.30
N LYS A 54 -5.49 20.69 5.20
CA LYS A 54 -5.77 22.08 5.59
C LYS A 54 -4.62 22.72 6.37
N ILE A 55 -3.87 21.94 7.14
CA ILE A 55 -2.71 22.43 7.90
C ILE A 55 -1.54 22.73 6.96
N ILE A 56 -1.26 21.82 6.02
CA ILE A 56 -0.09 21.93 5.13
C ILE A 56 -0.35 22.95 4.00
N PHE A 57 -1.52 22.91 3.38
CA PHE A 57 -1.83 23.72 2.21
C PHE A 57 -2.74 24.89 2.56
N ARG A 58 -2.19 26.10 2.50
CA ARG A 58 -2.97 27.34 2.63
C ARG A 58 -3.97 27.52 1.49
N ARG A 59 -3.61 27.09 0.27
CA ARG A 59 -4.46 27.06 -0.91
C ARG A 59 -4.17 25.79 -1.69
N SER A 60 -5.21 25.11 -2.14
CA SER A 60 -5.12 23.91 -2.95
C SER A 60 -6.32 23.87 -3.87
N LYS A 61 -6.09 23.48 -5.13
CA LYS A 61 -7.13 23.32 -6.14
C LYS A 61 -6.98 21.92 -6.70
N SER A 62 -8.07 21.17 -6.69
CA SER A 62 -8.18 19.87 -7.33
C SER A 62 -9.35 19.92 -8.28
N ASP A 63 -9.17 19.39 -9.48
CA ASP A 63 -10.28 19.16 -10.38
C ASP A 63 -11.20 18.09 -9.82
N LYS A 64 -12.48 18.17 -10.21
CA LYS A 64 -13.45 17.15 -9.84
C LYS A 64 -13.12 15.87 -10.59
N VAL A 65 -13.06 14.79 -9.83
CA VAL A 65 -12.94 13.45 -10.40
C VAL A 65 -14.23 13.11 -11.16
N PRO A 66 -14.15 12.74 -12.46
CA PRO A 66 -15.33 12.33 -13.20
C PRO A 66 -15.92 11.03 -12.61
N PRO A 67 -17.25 10.86 -12.64
CA PRO A 67 -17.86 9.60 -12.23
C PRO A 67 -17.41 8.49 -13.20
N VAL A 68 -16.95 7.38 -12.64
CA VAL A 68 -16.55 6.19 -13.41
C VAL A 68 -17.20 4.96 -12.77
N ASP A 69 -17.77 4.06 -13.56
CA ASP A 69 -18.43 2.87 -12.99
C ASP A 69 -17.42 1.79 -12.54
N GLY A 70 -16.22 1.79 -13.12
CA GLY A 70 -15.16 0.83 -12.81
C GLY A 70 -14.12 1.31 -11.79
N GLY A 71 -13.08 0.49 -11.64
CA GLY A 71 -11.88 0.80 -10.87
C GLY A 71 -11.09 1.98 -11.46
N ARG A 72 -10.31 2.65 -10.60
CA ARG A 72 -9.50 3.80 -10.99
C ARG A 72 -8.15 3.74 -10.30
N ILE A 73 -7.09 3.97 -11.08
CA ILE A 73 -5.72 4.07 -10.57
C ILE A 73 -5.35 5.55 -10.47
N SER A 74 -4.92 5.97 -9.28
CA SER A 74 -4.38 7.31 -9.05
C SER A 74 -2.85 7.23 -8.96
N VAL A 75 -2.16 8.05 -9.74
CA VAL A 75 -0.70 8.06 -9.85
C VAL A 75 -0.21 9.48 -9.58
N SER A 76 0.96 9.61 -8.95
CA SER A 76 1.63 10.89 -8.71
C SER A 76 3.13 10.72 -8.89
N THR A 77 3.81 11.80 -9.29
CA THR A 77 5.26 11.89 -9.22
C THR A 77 5.68 11.91 -7.75
N HIS A 78 6.47 10.92 -7.33
CA HIS A 78 6.77 10.71 -5.93
C HIS A 78 7.81 11.72 -5.41
N ILE A 79 7.33 12.82 -4.82
CA ILE A 79 8.17 13.89 -4.25
C ILE A 79 8.27 13.73 -2.73
N ASN A 80 7.18 13.32 -2.06
CA ASN A 80 7.14 13.17 -0.61
C ASN A 80 6.32 11.97 -0.14
N GLY A 81 6.92 11.16 0.73
CA GLY A 81 6.35 9.95 1.34
C GLY A 81 4.97 10.08 1.99
N LEU A 82 4.60 11.28 2.46
CA LEU A 82 3.36 11.53 3.19
C LEU A 82 2.43 12.49 2.46
N VAL A 83 2.98 13.53 1.82
CA VAL A 83 2.18 14.55 1.14
C VAL A 83 1.53 13.98 -0.13
N ASP A 84 2.23 13.14 -0.90
CA ASP A 84 1.66 12.61 -2.15
C ASP A 84 0.43 11.72 -1.89
N PRO A 85 0.48 10.74 -0.96
CA PRO A 85 -0.71 9.97 -0.58
C PRO A 85 -1.82 10.86 0.00
N LEU A 86 -1.47 11.87 0.79
CA LEU A 86 -2.44 12.81 1.37
C LEU A 86 -3.22 13.56 0.29
N VAL A 87 -2.54 14.13 -0.71
CA VAL A 87 -3.20 14.87 -1.80
C VAL A 87 -4.01 13.92 -2.69
N ILE A 88 -3.48 12.74 -3.04
CA ILE A 88 -4.22 11.72 -3.81
C ILE A 88 -5.51 11.35 -3.09
N VAL A 89 -5.45 11.04 -1.79
CA VAL A 89 -6.64 10.65 -1.03
C VAL A 89 -7.61 11.81 -0.88
N ASN A 90 -7.12 13.03 -0.63
CA ASN A 90 -7.98 14.19 -0.46
C ASN A 90 -8.70 14.62 -1.76
N SER A 91 -8.12 14.34 -2.93
CA SER A 91 -8.74 14.62 -4.24
C SER A 91 -9.93 13.71 -4.60
N GLN A 92 -10.24 12.69 -3.78
CA GLN A 92 -11.28 11.72 -4.08
C GLN A 92 -12.16 11.34 -2.89
N GLU A 93 -13.31 10.73 -3.19
CA GLU A 93 -14.24 10.26 -2.16
C GLU A 93 -14.26 8.75 -1.98
N ARG A 94 -13.82 8.01 -3.00
CA ARG A 94 -13.81 6.55 -2.99
C ARG A 94 -12.72 6.02 -2.06
N ARG A 95 -12.99 4.87 -1.45
CA ARG A 95 -12.00 4.13 -0.66
C ARG A 95 -10.92 3.59 -1.59
N PHE A 96 -9.66 3.79 -1.22
CA PHE A 96 -8.54 3.30 -2.01
C PHE A 96 -8.01 1.97 -1.47
N THR A 97 -7.56 1.13 -2.38
CA THR A 97 -6.66 0.01 -2.10
C THR A 97 -5.29 0.38 -2.65
N ALA A 98 -4.21 0.08 -1.91
CA ALA A 98 -2.84 0.30 -2.37
C ALA A 98 -2.01 -0.97 -2.17
N LEU A 99 -0.91 -1.06 -2.91
CA LEU A 99 0.13 -2.06 -2.69
C LEU A 99 1.20 -1.46 -1.79
N GLY A 100 1.51 -2.16 -0.70
CA GLY A 100 2.52 -1.74 0.28
C GLY A 100 3.56 -2.82 0.49
N ARG A 101 4.80 -2.41 0.81
CA ARG A 101 5.84 -3.36 1.21
C ARG A 101 5.40 -4.22 2.40
N HIS A 102 5.78 -5.48 2.39
CA HIS A 102 5.42 -6.46 3.42
C HIS A 102 5.78 -5.99 4.85
N ASP A 103 6.90 -5.30 5.02
CA ASP A 103 7.37 -4.80 6.30
C ASP A 103 6.49 -3.67 6.86
N LEU A 104 5.99 -2.78 6.00
CA LEU A 104 5.03 -1.73 6.40
C LEU A 104 3.71 -2.35 6.88
N VAL A 105 3.20 -3.35 6.16
CA VAL A 105 1.94 -4.03 6.47
C VAL A 105 2.03 -4.88 7.74
N THR A 106 3.23 -5.25 8.20
CA THR A 106 3.42 -6.14 9.36
C THR A 106 3.85 -5.43 10.65
N ARG A 107 4.21 -4.14 10.58
CA ARG A 107 4.55 -3.32 11.75
C ARG A 107 3.39 -3.18 12.76
N PRO A 108 3.66 -2.98 14.05
CA PRO A 108 2.60 -2.91 15.07
C PRO A 108 1.59 -1.79 14.84
N LEU A 109 2.05 -0.54 14.72
CA LEU A 109 1.18 0.62 14.55
C LEU A 109 0.80 0.84 13.08
N ILE A 110 1.80 1.10 12.24
CA ILE A 110 1.60 1.37 10.80
C ILE A 110 0.93 0.17 10.12
N GLY A 111 1.34 -1.06 10.44
CA GLY A 111 0.77 -2.24 9.82
C GLY A 111 -0.69 -2.50 10.23
N TRP A 112 -1.09 -2.11 11.45
CA TRP A 112 -2.50 -2.15 11.82
C TRP A 112 -3.32 -1.21 10.93
N TRP A 113 -2.86 0.03 10.75
CA TRP A 113 -3.48 0.99 9.83
C TRP A 113 -3.51 0.48 8.39
N CYS A 114 -2.38 -0.02 7.87
CA CYS A 114 -2.32 -0.56 6.51
C CYS A 114 -3.34 -1.67 6.29
N ARG A 115 -3.40 -2.67 7.19
CA ARG A 115 -4.36 -3.76 7.08
C ARG A 115 -5.80 -3.27 7.23
N ALA A 116 -6.07 -2.39 8.18
CA ALA A 116 -7.42 -1.86 8.41
C ALA A 116 -7.93 -0.98 7.26
N LEU A 117 -7.03 -0.32 6.53
CA LEU A 117 -7.33 0.42 5.30
C LEU A 117 -7.39 -0.46 4.05
N GLY A 118 -7.09 -1.76 4.16
CA GLY A 118 -7.13 -2.68 3.03
C GLY A 118 -5.88 -2.66 2.13
N ILE A 119 -4.77 -2.08 2.59
CA ILE A 119 -3.50 -2.09 1.86
C ILE A 119 -2.98 -3.52 1.74
N GLN A 120 -2.71 -3.93 0.51
CA GLN A 120 -2.29 -5.28 0.17
C GLN A 120 -0.75 -5.39 0.22
N PRO A 121 -0.21 -6.42 0.88
CA PRO A 121 1.24 -6.60 0.99
C PRO A 121 1.83 -7.13 -0.32
N ILE A 122 2.99 -6.60 -0.71
CA ILE A 122 3.77 -7.10 -1.83
C ILE A 122 5.19 -7.49 -1.39
N LEU A 123 5.65 -8.64 -1.88
CA LEU A 123 6.99 -9.18 -1.67
C LEU A 123 7.82 -8.92 -2.92
N ARG A 124 8.99 -8.33 -2.74
CA ARG A 124 9.89 -7.93 -3.82
C ARG A 124 10.81 -9.07 -4.21
N ARG A 125 11.35 -9.01 -5.43
CA ARG A 125 12.31 -10.00 -5.94
C ARG A 125 13.55 -10.15 -5.05
N VAL A 126 14.06 -9.04 -4.52
CA VAL A 126 15.21 -9.04 -3.62
C VAL A 126 14.96 -9.86 -2.35
N GLU A 127 13.75 -9.84 -1.80
CA GLU A 127 13.42 -10.62 -0.60
C GLU A 127 13.42 -12.13 -0.87
N MET A 128 13.16 -12.55 -2.12
CA MET A 128 13.30 -13.94 -2.55
C MET A 128 14.76 -14.32 -2.80
N THR A 129 15.52 -13.45 -3.48
CA THR A 129 16.94 -13.69 -3.80
C THR A 129 17.80 -13.79 -2.55
N GLU A 130 17.49 -13.02 -1.51
CA GLU A 130 18.21 -13.02 -0.22
C GLU A 130 17.73 -14.12 0.74
N GLY A 131 16.86 -15.04 0.28
CA GLY A 131 16.39 -16.18 1.08
C GLY A 131 15.48 -15.84 2.27
N ILE A 132 14.90 -14.63 2.30
CA ILE A 132 14.03 -14.17 3.40
C ILE A 132 12.64 -14.81 3.33
N THR A 133 12.19 -15.14 2.13
CA THR A 133 10.93 -15.85 1.90
C THR A 133 11.07 -16.88 0.80
N ASP A 134 10.30 -17.95 0.92
CA ASP A 134 10.13 -18.91 -0.17
C ASP A 134 9.36 -18.30 -1.35
N SER A 135 9.70 -18.75 -2.55
CA SER A 135 9.14 -18.29 -3.83
C SER A 135 7.65 -18.62 -3.97
N GLU A 136 7.22 -19.78 -3.48
CA GLU A 136 5.82 -20.20 -3.52
C GLU A 136 4.96 -19.28 -2.64
N PHE A 137 5.42 -19.01 -1.42
CA PHE A 137 4.74 -18.10 -0.51
C PHE A 137 4.67 -16.67 -1.07
N ALA A 138 5.76 -16.18 -1.67
CA ALA A 138 5.78 -14.86 -2.29
C ALA A 138 4.81 -14.75 -3.47
N LYS A 139 4.76 -15.78 -4.34
CA LYS A 139 3.77 -15.87 -5.42
C LYS A 139 2.34 -15.85 -4.89
N PHE A 140 2.05 -16.67 -3.88
CA PHE A 140 0.73 -16.74 -3.27
C PHE A 140 0.25 -15.38 -2.74
N ILE A 141 1.09 -14.69 -1.95
CA ILE A 141 0.76 -13.38 -1.39
C ILE A 141 0.61 -12.32 -2.49
N ASN A 142 1.53 -12.28 -3.45
CA ASN A 142 1.50 -11.30 -4.53
C ASN A 142 0.29 -11.51 -5.44
N GLN A 143 -0.03 -12.75 -5.82
CA GLN A 143 -1.20 -13.07 -6.65
C GLN A 143 -2.50 -12.64 -5.96
N ARG A 144 -2.69 -13.03 -4.70
CA ARG A 144 -3.86 -12.63 -3.89
C ARG A 144 -4.00 -11.11 -3.78
N SER A 145 -2.89 -10.42 -3.54
CA SER A 145 -2.85 -8.97 -3.40
C SER A 145 -3.18 -8.26 -4.72
N MET A 146 -2.61 -8.72 -5.83
CA MET A 146 -2.90 -8.19 -7.16
C MET A 146 -4.36 -8.40 -7.55
N LEU A 147 -4.91 -9.60 -7.33
CA LEU A 147 -6.33 -9.88 -7.59
C LEU A 147 -7.27 -9.00 -6.77
N THR A 148 -6.88 -8.62 -5.55
CA THR A 148 -7.68 -7.72 -4.71
C THR A 148 -7.65 -6.28 -5.23
N VAL A 149 -6.54 -5.84 -5.81
CA VAL A 149 -6.38 -4.48 -6.36
C VAL A 149 -6.98 -4.34 -7.76
N SER A 150 -7.13 -5.44 -8.50
CA SER A 150 -7.67 -5.46 -9.87
C SER A 150 -9.20 -5.48 -9.95
N ASN A 151 -9.91 -5.57 -8.83
CA ASN A 151 -11.38 -5.50 -8.80
C ASN A 151 -11.87 -4.07 -8.60
#